data_AF-A0A6B2UYN1-F1
#
_entry.id   AF-A0A6B2UYN1-F1
#
_cell.length_a   1.000
_cell.length_b   1.000
_cell.length_c   1.000
_cell.angle_alpha   90.00
_cell.angle_beta   90.00
_cell.angle_gamma   90.00
#
_symmetry.space_group_name_H-M   'P 1'
#
loop_
_entity.id
_entity.type
_entity.pdbx_description
1 polymer ?
#
loop_
_entity_poly.entity_id
_entity_poly.type
_entity_poly.pdbx_seq_one_letter_code
_entity_poly.pdbx_strand_id
1 'polypeptide(L)' 'MTSMSRARVARRIAAGAAYGGGGIGLAGAAAVGLLLAEVRLARRHVGNGADHRV' A
#
# COMPACT_ATOMS: atom_id res chain seq x y z
N MET A 1 17.23 18.91 -30.80
CA MET A 1 17.69 18.57 -29.43
C MET A 1 16.56 18.21 -28.45
N THR A 2 15.32 17.94 -28.88
CA THR A 2 14.13 17.83 -27.99
C THR A 2 13.68 16.39 -27.66
N SER A 3 14.07 15.38 -28.45
CA SER A 3 13.67 13.97 -28.22
C SER A 3 14.55 13.24 -27.18
N MET A 4 15.88 13.44 -27.24
CA MET A 4 16.84 12.80 -26.32
C MET A 4 16.63 13.22 -24.84
N SER A 5 16.11 14.43 -24.60
CA SER A 5 15.80 14.93 -23.26
C SER A 5 14.57 14.23 -22.66
N ARG A 6 13.48 14.09 -23.44
CA ARG A 6 12.26 13.39 -23.01
C ARG A 6 12.50 11.91 -22.73
N ALA A 7 13.27 11.22 -23.57
CA ALA A 7 13.61 9.83 -23.34
C ALA A 7 14.38 9.62 -22.01
N ARG A 8 15.25 10.56 -21.66
CA ARG A 8 15.99 10.53 -20.38
C ARG A 8 15.08 10.80 -19.18
N VAL A 9 14.16 11.76 -19.30
CA VAL A 9 13.15 12.04 -18.27
C VAL A 9 12.24 10.84 -18.06
N ALA A 10 11.75 10.23 -19.14
CA ALA A 10 10.92 9.02 -19.07
C ALA A 10 11.65 7.87 -18.37
N ARG A 11 12.95 7.67 -18.65
CA ARG A 11 13.78 6.66 -17.96
C ARG A 11 13.92 6.95 -16.47
N ARG A 12 14.03 8.22 -16.04
CA ARG A 12 14.10 8.58 -14.62
C ARG A 12 12.77 8.38 -13.91
N ILE A 13 11.64 8.64 -14.58
CA ILE A 13 10.30 8.37 -14.03
C ILE A 13 10.09 6.86 -13.91
N ALA A 14 10.42 6.08 -14.94
CA ALA A 14 10.30 4.62 -14.90
C ALA A 14 11.23 4.01 -13.84
N ALA A 15 12.48 4.46 -13.74
CA ALA A 15 13.41 4.02 -12.71
C ALA A 15 12.97 4.48 -11.31
N GLY A 16 12.40 5.69 -11.18
CA GLY A 16 11.83 6.18 -9.92
C GLY A 16 10.53 5.47 -9.53
N ALA A 17 9.79 4.92 -10.49
CA ALA A 17 8.62 4.08 -10.21
C ALA A 17 9.05 2.65 -9.83
N ALA A 18 10.06 2.11 -10.49
CA ALA A 18 10.58 0.76 -10.24
C ALA A 18 11.44 0.67 -8.97
N TYR A 19 12.30 1.66 -8.74
CA TYR A 19 13.30 1.67 -7.66
C TYR A 19 13.12 2.82 -6.68
N GLY A 20 12.28 3.80 -6.98
CA GLY A 20 11.97 4.89 -6.07
C GLY A 20 10.76 4.57 -5.18
N GLY A 21 10.45 5.49 -4.28
CA GLY A 21 9.48 5.28 -3.19
C GLY A 21 8.04 5.01 -3.62
N GLY A 22 7.68 5.11 -4.91
CA GLY A 22 6.33 4.83 -5.40
C GLY A 22 5.89 3.40 -5.13
N GLY A 23 6.71 2.40 -5.50
CA GLY A 23 6.40 0.98 -5.27
C GLY A 23 6.42 0.60 -3.79
N ILE A 24 7.46 1.02 -3.07
CA ILE A 24 7.60 0.73 -1.62
C ILE A 24 6.48 1.40 -0.82
N GLY A 25 6.08 2.63 -1.18
CA GLY A 25 4.97 3.33 -0.55
C GLY A 25 3.64 2.62 -0.77
N LEU A 26 3.36 2.16 -1.99
CA LEU A 26 2.15 1.37 -2.27
C LEU A 26 2.14 0.04 -1.53
N ALA A 27 3.27 -0.69 -1.53
CA ALA A 27 3.39 -1.96 -0.81
C ALA A 27 3.22 -1.78 0.71
N GLY A 28 3.83 -0.74 1.28
CA GLY A 28 3.69 -0.39 2.69
C GLY A 28 2.25 0.01 3.06
N ALA A 29 1.60 0.83 2.24
CA ALA A 29 0.21 1.21 2.44
C ALA A 29 -0.74 0.00 2.38
N ALA A 30 -0.51 -0.92 1.42
CA ALA A 30 -1.26 -2.17 1.32
C ALA A 30 -1.08 -3.06 2.56
N ALA A 31 0.16 -3.23 3.03
CA ALA A 31 0.46 -4.00 4.24
C ALA A 31 -0.23 -3.42 5.48
N VAL A 32 -0.11 -2.10 5.70
CA VAL A 32 -0.77 -1.42 6.83
C VAL A 32 -2.30 -1.51 6.70
N GLY A 33 -2.85 -1.32 5.51
CA GLY A 33 -4.28 -1.45 5.25
C GLY A 33 -4.81 -2.84 5.57
N LEU A 34 -4.05 -3.89 5.24
CA LEU A 34 -4.40 -5.28 5.53
C LEU A 34 -4.39 -5.54 7.05
N LEU A 35 -3.35 -5.08 7.76
CA LEU A 35 -3.31 -5.19 9.23
C LEU A 35 -4.50 -4.49 9.89
N LEU A 36 -4.85 -3.29 9.44
CA LEU A 36 -6.02 -2.57 9.96
C LEU A 36 -7.34 -3.29 9.65
N ALA A 37 -7.45 -3.93 8.50
CA ALA A 37 -8.61 -4.74 8.14
C ALA A 37 -8.76 -5.94 9.08
N GLU A 38 -7.67 -6.67 9.33
CA GLU A 38 -7.64 -7.81 10.27
C GLU A 38 -8.00 -7.37 11.69
N VAL A 39 -7.45 -6.26 12.18
CA VAL A 39 -7.80 -5.71 13.49
C VAL A 39 -9.29 -5.39 13.59
N ARG A 40 -9.88 -4.78 12.56
CA ARG A 40 -11.32 -4.48 12.53
C ARG A 40 -12.15 -5.75 12.53
N LEU A 41 -11.72 -6.77 11.79
CA LEU A 41 -12.37 -8.07 11.74
C LEU A 41 -12.33 -8.77 13.09
N ALA A 42 -11.15 -8.83 13.72
CA ALA A 42 -10.96 -9.42 15.04
C ALA A 42 -11.83 -8.73 16.11
N ARG A 43 -11.89 -7.39 16.10
CA ARG A 43 -12.74 -6.62 17.02
C ARG A 43 -14.24 -6.96 16.87
N ARG A 44 -14.73 -7.21 15.65
CA ARG A 44 -16.11 -7.65 15.42
C ARG A 44 -16.35 -9.05 16.00
N HIS A 45 -15.43 -9.98 15.78
CA HIS A 45 -15.56 -11.35 16.30
C HIS A 45 -15.51 -11.36 17.83
N VAL A 46 -14.61 -10.61 18.45
CA VAL A 46 -14.52 -10.50 19.91
C VAL A 46 -15.75 -9.81 20.51
N GLY A 47 -16.24 -8.73 19.88
CA GLY A 47 -17.44 -8.02 20.33
C GLY A 47 -18.70 -8.88 20.27
N ASN A 48 -18.85 -9.70 19.21
CA ASN A 48 -19.99 -10.60 19.05
C ASN A 48 -19.89 -11.87 19.92
N GLY A 49 -18.66 -12.34 20.21
CA GLY A 49 -18.43 -13.53 21.04
C GLY A 49 -18.56 -13.29 22.55
N ALA A 50 -18.41 -12.04 23.01
CA ALA A 50 -18.63 -11.67 24.41
C ALA A 50 -20.11 -11.53 24.78
N ASP A 51 -20.98 -11.29 23.79
CA ASP A 51 -22.42 -11.08 23.97
C ASP A 51 -23.20 -12.39 24.13
N HIS A 52 -22.64 -13.53 23.70
CA HIS A 52 -23.29 -14.85 23.79
C HIS A 52 -23.10 -15.59 25.14
N ARG A 53 -22.87 -14.85 26.23
CA ARG A 53 -22.84 -15.40 27.60
C ARG A 53 -23.83 -14.66 28.50
N VAL A 54 -25.12 -14.78 28.22
CA VAL A 54 -26.21 -14.58 29.19
C VAL A 54 -27.39 -15.47 28.82
#